data_AF-A0A4W2H170-F1
#
_entry.id   AF-A0A4W2H170-F1
#
_cell.length_a   1.000
_cell.length_b   1.000
_cell.length_c   1.000
_cell.angle_alpha   90.00
_cell.angle_beta   90.00
_cell.angle_gamma   90.00
#
_symmetry.space_group_name_H-M   'P 1'
#
loop_
_entity.id
_entity.type
_entity.pdbx_description
1 polymer ?
#
loop_
_entity_poly.entity_id
_entity_poly.type
_entity_poly.pdbx_seq_one_letter_code
_entity_poly.pdbx_strand_id
1 'polypeptide(L)'
;MATALLRRVASAVGPLLQLGGRPLSALAQGPPRAGPATHTPPGLVATLLAARPALGLQPALGFKTKGVLKKRCKGCYLVKRRGRWFIYCKTNPKHKQRQM
;
A
#
# COMPACT_ATOMS: atom_id res chain seq x y z
N MET A 1 0.67 36.23 51.39
CA MET A 1 0.29 35.01 50.66
C MET A 1 1.36 34.74 49.60
N ALA A 2 2.58 34.36 49.98
CA ALA A 2 3.05 32.99 50.19
C ALA A 2 3.15 32.15 48.88
N THR A 3 4.41 31.92 48.48
CA THR A 3 5.01 30.82 47.73
C THR A 3 4.68 30.60 46.24
N ALA A 4 5.62 31.04 45.41
CA ALA A 4 6.03 30.34 44.20
C ALA A 4 6.54 28.92 44.54
N LEU A 5 6.30 27.94 43.64
CA LEU A 5 7.15 26.78 43.32
C LEU A 5 6.31 25.67 42.67
N LEU A 6 6.38 25.50 41.34
CA LEU A 6 6.25 24.16 40.74
C LEU A 6 7.19 24.01 39.53
N ARG A 7 8.38 23.51 39.89
CA ARG A 7 9.17 22.41 39.30
C ARG A 7 9.49 22.44 37.80
N ARG A 8 10.80 22.56 37.54
CA ARG A 8 11.49 22.29 36.28
C ARG A 8 11.50 20.79 35.92
N VAL A 9 11.25 20.55 34.64
CA VAL A 9 11.93 19.67 33.65
C VAL A 9 12.81 18.52 34.15
N ALA A 10 12.57 17.31 33.63
CA ALA A 10 13.62 16.36 33.29
C ALA A 10 13.27 15.55 32.03
N SER A 11 14.22 15.60 31.10
CA SER A 11 14.30 14.93 29.81
C SER A 11 14.56 13.43 29.97
N ALA A 12 13.98 12.61 29.10
CA ALA A 12 14.45 11.25 28.86
C ALA A 12 14.50 11.00 27.35
N VAL A 13 15.60 11.46 26.75
CA VAL A 13 16.08 11.00 25.45
C VAL A 13 16.47 9.53 25.63
N GLY A 14 15.66 8.62 25.08
CA GLY A 14 15.99 7.20 25.01
C GLY A 14 17.10 6.95 23.97
N PRO A 15 18.03 6.01 24.23
CA PRO A 15 19.21 5.80 23.40
C PRO A 15 18.87 5.20 22.03
N LEU A 16 19.47 5.82 21.02
CA LEU A 16 19.74 5.31 19.68
C LEU A 16 20.61 4.03 19.77
N LEU A 17 20.47 3.16 18.76
CA LEU A 17 21.39 2.09 18.33
C LEU A 17 21.28 0.70 18.99
N GLN A 18 20.56 -0.20 18.32
CA GLN A 18 21.08 -1.54 17.97
C GLN A 18 20.58 -1.88 16.54
N LEU A 19 21.34 -1.56 15.49
CA LEU A 19 22.37 -2.44 14.91
C LEU A 19 21.89 -3.89 14.68
N GLY A 20 20.84 -4.05 13.89
CA GLY A 20 20.46 -5.31 13.27
C GLY A 20 21.08 -5.45 11.88
N GLY A 21 22.40 -5.53 11.79
CA GLY A 21 23.11 -5.89 10.56
C GLY A 21 22.72 -7.31 10.16
N ARG A 22 21.84 -7.45 9.16
CA ARG A 22 21.64 -8.75 8.51
C ARG A 22 22.71 -8.90 7.43
N PRO A 23 23.59 -9.90 7.53
CA PRO A 23 24.74 -10.03 6.66
C PRO A 23 24.33 -10.25 5.21
N LEU A 24 24.92 -9.43 4.34
CA LEU A 24 25.07 -9.67 2.91
C LEU A 24 25.89 -10.95 2.73
N SER A 25 25.26 -12.11 2.58
CA SER A 25 25.90 -13.35 2.10
C SER A 25 24.85 -14.42 1.83
N ALA A 26 24.15 -14.29 0.70
CA ALA A 26 23.55 -15.45 0.04
C ALA A 26 24.29 -15.63 -1.28
N LEU A 27 25.41 -16.35 -1.17
CA LEU A 27 25.93 -17.29 -2.15
C LEU A 27 26.03 -16.77 -3.59
N ALA A 28 27.28 -16.46 -3.95
CA ALA A 28 27.81 -16.59 -5.29
C ALA A 28 27.19 -17.80 -6.01
N GLN A 29 26.24 -17.52 -6.89
CA GLN A 29 25.88 -18.44 -7.95
C GLN A 29 26.79 -18.08 -9.12
N GLY A 30 27.93 -18.79 -9.19
CA GLY A 30 28.77 -18.77 -10.38
C GLY A 30 27.92 -19.18 -11.59
N PRO A 31 28.15 -18.59 -12.78
CA PRO A 31 27.46 -19.02 -13.98
C PRO A 31 27.81 -20.48 -14.27
N PRO A 32 26.84 -21.40 -14.47
CA PRO A 32 27.16 -22.68 -15.05
C PRO A 32 27.75 -22.42 -16.44
N ARG A 33 28.93 -23.00 -16.66
CA ARG A 33 29.63 -22.91 -17.94
C ARG A 33 28.74 -23.48 -19.03
N ALA A 34 28.65 -22.76 -20.14
CA ALA A 34 28.05 -23.23 -21.37
C ALA A 34 28.76 -24.52 -21.82
N GLY A 35 28.02 -25.63 -21.82
CA GLY A 35 28.35 -26.83 -22.60
C GLY A 35 27.51 -26.81 -23.89
N PRO A 36 28.09 -27.16 -25.06
CA PRO A 36 27.35 -27.22 -26.31
C PRO A 36 26.67 -28.59 -26.51
N ALA A 37 25.70 -28.59 -27.43
CA ALA A 37 24.99 -29.72 -28.02
C ALA A 37 23.96 -30.40 -27.09
N THR A 38 22.67 -30.32 -27.37
CA THR A 38 22.07 -30.98 -28.53
C THR A 38 20.69 -30.37 -28.80
N HIS A 39 20.38 -30.16 -30.08
CA HIS A 39 19.04 -29.78 -30.51
C HIS A 39 18.11 -30.97 -30.26
N THR A 40 17.23 -30.85 -29.28
CA THR A 40 16.06 -31.71 -29.14
C THR A 40 14.87 -30.78 -28.93
N PRO A 41 13.88 -30.74 -29.83
CA PRO A 41 12.70 -29.91 -29.60
C PRO A 41 11.96 -30.48 -28.39
N PRO A 42 11.74 -29.71 -27.31
CA PRO A 42 10.92 -30.17 -26.21
C PRO A 42 9.46 -30.16 -26.70
N GLY A 43 9.04 -31.30 -27.23
CA GLY A 43 7.65 -31.61 -27.52
C GLY A 43 6.85 -31.67 -26.23
N LEU A 44 5.97 -30.69 -26.07
CA LEU A 44 4.57 -30.89 -25.62
C LEU A 44 4.29 -31.37 -24.18
N VAL A 45 5.21 -31.30 -23.22
CA VAL A 45 4.92 -31.70 -21.82
C VAL A 45 5.03 -30.60 -20.75
N ALA A 46 5.50 -29.40 -21.09
CA ALA A 46 5.73 -28.32 -20.11
C ALA A 46 4.66 -27.21 -20.11
N THR A 47 3.54 -27.37 -20.81
CA THR A 47 2.58 -26.29 -21.06
C THR A 47 1.25 -26.46 -20.32
N LEU A 48 1.24 -27.12 -19.15
CA LEU A 48 0.01 -27.28 -18.36
C LEU A 48 0.08 -26.78 -16.90
N LEU A 49 1.23 -26.31 -16.40
CA LEU A 49 1.33 -25.83 -15.00
C LEU A 49 1.33 -24.30 -14.79
N ALA A 50 1.31 -23.48 -15.85
CA ALA A 50 1.45 -22.02 -15.71
C ALA A 50 0.16 -21.21 -15.92
N ALA A 51 -0.96 -21.84 -16.26
CA ALA A 51 -2.24 -21.16 -16.41
C ALA A 51 -3.02 -21.21 -15.09
N ARG A 52 -2.53 -20.56 -14.03
CA ARG A 52 -3.44 -20.11 -12.98
C ARG A 52 -4.12 -18.87 -13.55
N PRO A 53 -5.41 -18.90 -13.94
CA PRO A 53 -6.10 -17.66 -14.22
C PRO A 53 -6.06 -16.88 -12.91
N ALA A 54 -5.23 -15.84 -12.86
CA ALA A 54 -5.34 -14.83 -11.84
C ALA A 54 -6.76 -14.29 -12.01
N LEU A 55 -7.69 -14.80 -11.20
CA LEU A 55 -9.00 -14.19 -10.98
C LEU A 55 -8.67 -12.80 -10.49
N GLY A 56 -8.59 -11.87 -11.44
CA GLY A 56 -8.17 -10.50 -11.19
C GLY A 56 -9.15 -9.92 -10.21
N LEU A 57 -8.73 -9.80 -8.95
CA LEU A 57 -9.50 -9.15 -7.91
C LEU A 57 -9.50 -7.66 -8.28
N GLN A 58 -10.41 -7.27 -9.16
CA GLN A 58 -10.54 -5.89 -9.59
C GLN A 58 -10.89 -5.06 -8.34
N PRO A 59 -10.04 -4.08 -7.95
CA PRO A 59 -10.33 -3.26 -6.80
C PRO A 59 -11.67 -2.57 -7.01
N ALA A 60 -12.62 -2.84 -6.12
CA ALA A 60 -13.93 -2.21 -6.19
C ALA A 60 -13.76 -0.68 -6.17
N LEU A 61 -14.34 0.03 -7.16
CA LEU A 61 -14.38 1.49 -7.21
C LEU A 61 -15.24 2.04 -6.05
N GLY A 62 -14.65 2.09 -4.85
CA GLY A 62 -15.25 2.63 -3.64
C GLY A 62 -15.17 4.16 -3.56
N PHE A 63 -15.25 4.67 -2.33
CA PHE A 63 -15.11 6.11 -2.05
C PHE A 63 -13.63 6.49 -1.90
N LYS A 64 -13.24 7.67 -2.42
CA LYS A 64 -11.93 8.25 -2.12
C LYS A 64 -11.97 9.04 -0.81
N THR A 65 -11.22 8.62 0.19
CA THR A 65 -11.10 9.34 1.46
C THR A 65 -10.30 10.64 1.27
N LYS A 66 -10.83 11.76 1.79
CA LYS A 66 -10.27 13.12 1.65
C LYS A 66 -10.54 13.94 2.92
N GLY A 67 -9.59 14.78 3.33
CA GLY A 67 -9.80 15.71 4.45
C GLY A 67 -10.79 16.83 4.11
N VAL A 68 -10.70 17.37 2.88
CA VAL A 68 -11.63 18.39 2.37
C VAL A 68 -12.45 17.82 1.23
N LEU A 69 -13.77 17.90 1.37
CA LEU A 69 -14.71 17.45 0.35
C LEU A 69 -15.06 18.59 -0.61
N LYS A 70 -15.03 18.32 -1.92
CA LYS A 70 -15.41 19.29 -2.96
C LYS A 70 -16.32 18.63 -3.99
N LYS A 71 -17.39 19.33 -4.39
CA LYS A 71 -18.24 18.94 -5.52
C LYS A 71 -17.46 19.18 -6.82
N ARG A 72 -17.40 18.18 -7.70
CA ARG A 72 -16.68 18.26 -9.00
C ARG A 72 -17.59 18.50 -10.19
N CYS A 73 -18.86 18.15 -10.06
CA CYS A 73 -19.88 18.38 -11.09
C CYS A 73 -21.21 18.79 -10.45
N LYS A 74 -22.15 19.22 -11.28
CA LYS A 74 -23.51 19.65 -10.88
C LYS A 74 -24.30 18.52 -10.17
N GLY A 75 -24.08 17.27 -10.56
CA GLY A 75 -24.70 16.10 -9.93
C GLY A 75 -24.05 15.62 -8.63
N CYS A 76 -23.01 16.31 -8.14
CA CYS A 76 -22.42 16.00 -6.84
C CYS A 76 -23.24 16.63 -5.71
N TYR A 77 -23.62 15.83 -4.72
CA TYR A 77 -24.32 16.30 -3.53
C TYR A 77 -23.65 15.80 -2.25
N LEU A 78 -23.71 16.64 -1.23
CA LEU A 78 -23.09 16.40 0.06
C LEU A 78 -24.11 15.76 1.00
N VAL A 79 -23.73 14.68 1.69
CA VAL A 79 -24.58 13.98 2.66
C VAL A 79 -23.80 13.65 3.92
N LYS A 80 -24.44 13.67 5.09
CA LYS A 80 -23.88 13.12 6.33
C LYS A 80 -24.46 11.74 6.59
N ARG A 81 -23.62 10.72 6.74
CA ARG A 81 -24.01 9.33 7.00
C ARG A 81 -23.04 8.76 8.02
N ARG A 82 -23.51 8.01 9.02
CA ARG A 82 -22.63 7.35 10.02
C ARG A 82 -21.59 8.31 10.63
N GLY A 83 -22.01 9.53 10.96
CA GLY A 83 -21.17 10.57 11.57
C GLY A 83 -20.18 11.28 10.64
N ARG A 84 -19.99 10.84 9.39
CA ARG A 84 -19.03 11.43 8.45
C ARG A 84 -19.72 12.10 7.27
N TRP A 85 -19.06 13.09 6.68
CA TRP A 85 -19.51 13.70 5.42
C TRP A 85 -19.07 12.90 4.20
N PHE A 86 -19.91 12.89 3.17
CA PHE A 86 -19.66 12.20 1.91
C PHE A 86 -20.13 13.06 0.74
N ILE A 87 -19.40 12.98 -0.37
CA ILE A 87 -19.90 13.43 -1.68
C ILE A 87 -20.39 12.20 -2.43
N TYR A 88 -21.66 12.20 -2.80
CA TYR A 88 -22.24 11.24 -3.74
C TYR A 88 -22.40 11.89 -5.11
N CYS A 89 -22.34 11.08 -6.15
CA CYS A 89 -22.63 11.49 -7.52
C CYS A 89 -23.24 10.30 -8.25
N LYS A 90 -24.42 10.50 -8.85
CA LYS A 90 -25.10 9.47 -9.65
C LYS A 90 -24.48 9.35 -11.03
N THR A 91 -24.12 10.48 -11.65
CA THR A 91 -23.56 10.57 -13.00
C THR A 91 -22.16 9.98 -13.09
N ASN A 92 -21.28 10.28 -12.13
CA ASN A 92 -19.86 9.94 -12.19
C ASN A 92 -19.39 9.31 -10.87
N PRO A 93 -19.24 7.97 -10.78
CA PRO A 93 -18.85 7.29 -9.55
C PRO A 93 -17.44 7.67 -9.07
N LYS A 94 -16.56 8.13 -9.97
CA LYS A 94 -15.22 8.66 -9.63
C LYS A 94 -15.25 9.90 -8.72
N HIS A 95 -16.39 10.58 -8.61
CA HIS A 95 -16.56 11.75 -7.72
C HIS A 95 -16.91 11.40 -6.28
N LYS A 96 -17.17 10.11 -5.98
CA LYS A 96 -17.50 9.64 -4.64
C LYS A 96 -16.34 9.89 -3.67
N GLN A 97 -16.57 10.73 -2.66
CA GLN A 97 -15.57 11.10 -1.65
C GLN A 97 -16.10 10.86 -0.24
N ARG A 98 -15.23 10.44 0.68
CA ARG A 98 -15.50 10.24 2.10
C ARG A 98 -14.62 11.17 2.93
N GLN A 99 -15.17 11.80 3.96
CA GLN A 99 -14.37 12.56 4.91
C GLN A 99 -13.41 11.63 5.67
N MET A 100 -12.12 11.99 5.70
CA MET A 100 -11.13 11.33 6.54
C MET A 100 -11.53 11.38 8.01
#